data_AF-A0A3M6VN60-F1
#
_entry.id   AF-A0A3M6VN60-F1
#
_cell.length_a   1.000
_cell.length_b   1.000
_cell.length_c   1.000
_cell.angle_alpha   90.00
_cell.angle_beta   90.00
_cell.angle_gamma   90.00
#
_symmetry.space_group_name_H-M   'P 1'
#
loop_
_entity.id
_entity.type
_entity.pdbx_description
1 polymer ?
#
loop_
_entity_poly.entity_id
_entity_poly.type
_entity_poly.pdbx_seq_one_letter_code
_entity_poly.pdbx_strand_id
1 'polypeptide(L)' 'MSSDDNDISALPSTPQPVIYLTGDSLTQRGTDPDESGWVALMQHRYNRSADIIPRGLSGYNTK' A
#
# COMPACT_ATOMS: atom_id res chain seq x y z
N MET A 1 -17.53 40.04 -17.25
CA MET A 1 -16.27 39.29 -17.11
C MET A 1 -16.57 38.06 -16.28
N SER A 2 -16.29 36.87 -16.83
CA SER A 2 -16.57 35.56 -16.24
C SER A 2 -15.78 35.38 -14.92
N SER A 3 -16.45 34.80 -13.93
CA SER A 3 -15.88 34.37 -12.65
C SER A 3 -15.97 32.84 -12.57
N ASP A 4 -15.44 32.16 -13.58
CA ASP A 4 -15.43 30.69 -13.66
C ASP A 4 -14.02 30.13 -13.39
N ASP A 5 -13.35 30.60 -12.35
CA ASP A 5 -12.07 30.05 -11.93
C ASP A 5 -12.16 29.41 -10.53
N ASN A 6 -11.84 28.12 -10.52
CA ASN A 6 -11.17 27.39 -9.43
C ASN A 6 -12.00 26.42 -8.58
N ASP A 7 -12.69 25.47 -9.21
CA ASP A 7 -12.99 24.18 -8.58
C ASP A 7 -12.10 23.06 -9.17
N ILE A 8 -10.79 23.17 -8.93
CA ILE A 8 -9.83 22.09 -9.22
C ILE A 8 -9.65 21.13 -8.03
N SER A 9 -10.33 21.41 -6.91
CA SER A 9 -10.31 20.59 -5.68
C SER A 9 -11.09 19.28 -5.79
N ALA A 10 -12.00 19.17 -6.77
CA ALA A 10 -12.90 18.03 -6.93
C ALA A 10 -12.53 17.08 -8.06
N LEU A 11 -11.29 17.11 -8.58
CA LEU A 11 -10.83 16.02 -9.44
C LEU A 11 -10.93 14.71 -8.64
N PRO A 12 -11.70 13.71 -9.09
CA PRO A 12 -11.78 12.45 -8.37
C PRO A 12 -10.39 11.84 -8.39
N SER A 13 -9.71 11.80 -7.25
CA SER A 13 -8.51 10.97 -7.11
C SER A 13 -8.99 9.55 -7.41
N THR A 14 -8.59 9.00 -8.55
CA THR A 14 -8.87 7.61 -8.89
C THR A 14 -8.46 6.78 -7.68
N PRO A 15 -9.39 6.06 -7.02
CA PRO A 15 -9.08 5.36 -5.79
C PRO A 15 -7.96 4.38 -6.10
N GLN A 16 -6.83 4.54 -5.42
CA GLN A 16 -5.72 3.63 -5.60
C GLN A 16 -6.13 2.27 -5.02
N PRO A 17 -5.97 1.17 -5.77
CA PRO A 17 -6.26 -0.16 -5.25
C PRO A 17 -5.42 -0.43 -4.00
N VAL A 18 -6.06 -0.93 -2.95
CA VAL A 18 -5.40 -1.29 -1.70
C VAL A 18 -5.20 -2.79 -1.64
N ILE A 19 -3.96 -3.23 -1.48
CA ILE A 19 -3.57 -4.63 -1.35
C ILE A 19 -3.20 -4.90 0.11
N TYR A 20 -4.02 -5.70 0.79
CA TYR A 20 -3.75 -6.16 2.14
C TYR A 20 -2.94 -7.46 2.11
N LEU A 21 -1.74 -7.43 2.65
CA LEU A 21 -0.89 -8.62 2.77
C LEU A 21 -0.95 -9.15 4.19
N THR A 22 -1.76 -10.18 4.41
CA THR A 22 -1.85 -10.89 5.69
C THR A 22 -1.01 -12.15 5.64
N GLY A 23 -0.24 -12.44 6.69
CA GLY A 23 0.53 -13.68 6.74
C GLY A 23 1.26 -13.89 8.06
N ASP A 24 2.11 -14.91 8.06
CA ASP A 24 2.89 -15.37 9.18
C ASP A 24 4.22 -14.58 9.32
N SER A 25 5.15 -15.14 10.09
CA SER A 25 6.49 -14.55 10.31
C SER A 25 7.28 -14.29 9.03
N LEU A 26 7.00 -15.01 7.92
CA LEU A 26 7.70 -14.80 6.65
C LEU A 26 7.20 -13.54 5.94
N THR A 27 5.89 -13.26 6.00
CA THR A 27 5.34 -11.99 5.51
C THR A 27 5.85 -10.81 6.33
N GLN A 28 6.05 -10.99 7.64
CA GLN A 28 6.65 -9.95 8.47
C GLN A 28 8.10 -9.66 8.07
N ARG A 29 8.96 -10.68 7.92
CA ARG A 29 10.34 -10.50 7.44
C ARG A 29 10.39 -9.92 6.02
N GLY A 30 9.42 -10.28 5.18
CA GLY A 30 9.28 -9.72 3.84
C GLY A 30 9.06 -8.21 3.80
N THR A 31 8.66 -7.58 4.91
CA THR A 31 8.52 -6.10 5.01
C THR A 31 9.83 -5.38 5.30
N ASP A 32 10.90 -6.10 5.61
CA ASP A 32 12.18 -5.50 5.96
C ASP A 32 12.86 -4.90 4.72
N PRO A 33 13.06 -3.57 4.65
CA PRO A 33 13.75 -2.94 3.54
C PRO A 33 15.26 -3.22 3.54
N ASP A 34 15.87 -3.51 4.70
CA ASP A 34 17.31 -3.78 4.82
C ASP A 34 17.66 -5.17 4.27
N GLU A 35 16.74 -6.12 4.36
CA GLU A 35 16.87 -7.46 3.76
C GLU A 35 16.41 -7.52 2.29
N SER A 36 16.03 -6.38 1.68
CA SER A 36 15.37 -6.35 0.37
C SER A 36 14.14 -7.27 0.34
N GLY A 37 13.35 -7.24 1.41
CA GLY A 37 12.17 -8.06 1.58
C GLY A 37 11.19 -7.90 0.41
N TRP A 38 10.60 -9.01 -0.01
CA TRP A 38 9.72 -9.02 -1.19
C TRP A 38 8.53 -8.07 -1.06
N VAL A 39 8.02 -7.81 0.17
CA VAL A 39 6.95 -6.85 0.41
C VAL A 39 7.44 -5.42 0.24
N ALA A 40 8.64 -5.10 0.73
CA ALA A 40 9.27 -3.80 0.53
C ALA A 40 9.51 -3.52 -0.97
N LEU A 41 9.96 -4.53 -1.72
CA LEU A 41 10.12 -4.43 -3.18
C LEU A 41 8.77 -4.20 -3.89
N MET A 42 7.71 -4.89 -3.46
CA MET A 42 6.36 -4.65 -3.99
C MET A 42 5.86 -3.25 -3.66
N GLN A 43 6.02 -2.79 -2.43
CA GLN A 43 5.68 -1.41 -2.03
C GLN A 43 6.39 -0.38 -2.88
N HIS A 44 7.69 -0.56 -3.13
CA HIS A 44 8.45 0.32 -4.02
C HIS A 44 7.92 0.29 -5.47
N ARG A 45 7.65 -0.91 -6.01
CA ARG A 45 7.17 -1.06 -7.40
C ARG A 45 5.79 -0.47 -7.62
N TYR A 46 4.90 -0.61 -6.64
CA TYR A 46 3.51 -0.20 -6.76
C TYR A 46 3.20 1.15 -6.11
N ASN A 47 4.20 1.91 -5.62
CA ASN A 47 3.95 3.14 -4.86
C ASN A 47 3.10 4.21 -5.58
N ARG A 48 3.06 4.18 -6.92
CA ARG A 48 2.27 5.11 -7.74
C ARG A 48 0.95 4.53 -8.23
N SER A 49 0.69 3.27 -7.93
CA SER A 49 -0.39 2.49 -8.53
C SER A 49 -1.26 1.75 -7.53
N ALA A 50 -0.75 1.40 -6.35
CA ALA A 50 -1.49 0.66 -5.34
C ALA A 50 -0.89 0.88 -3.94
N ASP A 51 -1.76 0.98 -2.94
CA ASP A 51 -1.35 1.02 -1.54
C ASP A 51 -1.19 -0.42 -1.02
N ILE A 52 0.04 -0.80 -0.65
CA ILE A 52 0.31 -2.12 -0.08
C ILE A 52 0.45 -1.99 1.42
N ILE A 53 -0.49 -2.60 2.15
CA ILE A 53 -0.56 -2.58 3.61
C ILE A 53 -0.22 -3.99 4.13
N PRO A 54 1.03 -4.24 4.56
CA PRO A 54 1.36 -5.47 5.24
C PRO A 54 0.75 -5.50 6.64
N ARG A 55 0.01 -6.57 6.91
CA ARG A 55 -0.50 -6.95 8.23
C ARG A 55 0.09 -8.31 8.59
N GLY A 56 1.41 -8.33 8.79
CA GLY A 56 2.10 -9.47 9.38
C GLY A 56 1.72 -9.58 10.85
N LEU A 57 0.91 -10.58 11.20
CA LEU A 57 0.66 -10.93 12.59
C LEU A 57 1.53 -12.14 12.91
N SER A 58 2.70 -11.91 13.53
CA SER A 58 3.39 -12.97 14.26
C SER A 58 2.49 -13.41 15.40
N GLY A 59 1.74 -14.49 15.19
CA GLY A 59 0.79 -14.99 16.19
C GLY A 59 -0.43 -15.75 15.65
N TYR A 60 -0.79 -15.65 14.37
CA TYR A 60 -1.85 -16.49 13.79
C TYR A 60 -1.30 -17.87 13.41
N ASN A 61 -0.96 -18.69 14.41
CA ASN A 61 -1.15 -20.14 14.28
C ASN A 61 -2.67 -20.36 14.38
N THR A 62 -3.34 -20.62 13.26
CA THR A 62 -4.69 -21.20 13.30
C THR A 62 -4.61 -22.50 14.09
N LYS A 63 -5.33 -22.56 15.21
CA LYS A 63 -5.52 -23.78 15.99
C LYS A 63 -6.80 -24.48 15.54
#